data_AF-A0A9E0AIY2-F1
#
_entry.id   AF-A0A9E0AIY2-F1
#
_cell.length_a   1.000
_cell.length_b   1.000
_cell.length_c   1.000
_cell.angle_alpha   90.00
_cell.angle_beta   90.00
_cell.angle_gamma   90.00
#
_symmetry.space_group_name_H-M   'P 1'
#
loop_
_entity.id
_entity.type
_entity.pdbx_description
1 polymer ?
#
loop_
_entity_poly.entity_id
_entity_poly.type
_entity_poly.pdbx_seq_one_letter_code
_entity_poly.pdbx_strand_id
1 'polypeptide(L)'
;MKKSILYSAFAILGFGALVLTGCSKDEDTTAPSLSLTGGTSITVSLPTTAGGAGTWSDPGFSALDDEDGNITSSVTVTGASAVNLNRKGSYTVSYSVSDKAGNSTSVDRVINVVNDAEVFAGSYATCTDSSTTFALVANFAASCSTSDTINNLVKVVNFGAFDSTGTYPIYIKFDGVAAGSAITLNTNNQFVGAVAQVTQIYPTGTGVVSGTAPTSFDITYQWTDGTATD
;
A
#
# COMPACT_ATOMS: atom_id res chain seq x y z
N MET A 1 -93.95 48.98 -29.48
CA MET A 1 -92.67 48.51 -28.87
C MET A 1 -92.44 47.06 -29.26
N LYS A 2 -91.30 46.76 -29.91
CA LYS A 2 -90.59 45.46 -30.14
C LYS A 2 -89.84 45.57 -31.49
N LYS A 3 -88.63 46.13 -31.51
CA LYS A 3 -87.28 45.49 -31.44
C LYS A 3 -87.01 44.51 -32.60
N SER A 4 -86.06 44.94 -33.45
CA SER A 4 -85.31 44.21 -34.48
C SER A 4 -84.45 43.08 -33.89
N ILE A 5 -84.04 42.10 -34.71
CA ILE A 5 -82.71 41.44 -34.65
C ILE A 5 -82.39 40.81 -36.03
N LEU A 6 -81.19 41.13 -36.50
CA LEU A 6 -80.51 40.69 -37.72
C LEU A 6 -79.71 39.41 -37.38
N TYR A 7 -79.85 38.32 -38.15
CA TYR A 7 -78.98 37.14 -37.99
C TYR A 7 -77.75 37.26 -38.89
N SER A 8 -76.57 37.32 -38.27
CA SER A 8 -75.27 37.25 -38.94
C SER A 8 -74.74 35.81 -38.83
N ALA A 9 -74.40 35.20 -39.98
CA ALA A 9 -73.83 33.86 -40.05
C ALA A 9 -72.30 33.94 -39.86
N PHE A 10 -71.78 33.32 -38.80
CA PHE A 10 -70.35 33.12 -38.59
C PHE A 10 -69.98 31.70 -39.07
N ALA A 11 -69.07 31.63 -40.05
CA ALA A 11 -68.47 30.39 -40.51
C ALA A 11 -67.51 29.85 -39.43
N ILE A 12 -67.73 28.61 -39.00
CA ILE A 12 -66.86 27.90 -38.05
C ILE A 12 -65.77 27.21 -38.87
N LEU A 13 -64.55 27.75 -38.81
CA LEU A 13 -63.32 27.06 -39.21
C LEU A 13 -63.00 26.00 -38.14
N GLY A 14 -63.22 24.72 -38.49
CA GLY A 14 -62.86 23.60 -37.65
C GLY A 14 -61.34 23.51 -37.47
N PHE A 15 -60.86 23.91 -36.30
CA PHE A 15 -59.48 23.69 -35.86
C PHE A 15 -59.37 22.22 -35.43
N GLY A 16 -58.96 21.35 -36.37
CA GLY A 16 -58.60 19.98 -36.03
C GLY A 16 -57.39 20.01 -35.10
N ALA A 17 -57.60 19.67 -33.82
CA ALA A 17 -56.53 19.50 -32.86
C ALA A 17 -55.67 18.30 -33.30
N LEU A 18 -54.55 18.58 -33.96
CA LEU A 18 -53.49 17.61 -34.21
C LEU A 18 -52.81 17.33 -32.87
N VAL A 19 -53.28 16.30 -32.17
CA VAL A 19 -52.59 15.79 -30.98
C VAL A 19 -51.33 15.08 -31.47
N LEU A 20 -50.22 15.81 -31.54
CA LEU A 20 -48.89 15.19 -31.60
C LEU A 20 -48.64 14.54 -30.25
N THR A 21 -48.99 13.27 -30.09
CA THR A 21 -48.35 12.40 -29.12
C THR A 21 -46.88 12.31 -29.51
N GLY A 22 -46.07 13.25 -29.03
CA GLY A 22 -44.63 13.14 -29.10
C GLY A 22 -44.24 11.84 -28.40
N CYS A 23 -43.47 11.01 -29.09
CA CYS A 23 -42.76 9.92 -28.44
C CYS A 23 -41.87 10.58 -27.36
N SER A 24 -42.22 10.44 -26.09
CA SER A 24 -41.27 10.67 -25.01
C SER A 24 -40.13 9.68 -25.25
N LYS A 25 -38.94 10.19 -25.63
CA LYS A 25 -37.73 9.38 -25.55
C LYS A 25 -37.67 8.88 -24.12
N ASP A 26 -37.54 7.56 -23.95
CA ASP A 26 -37.37 6.98 -22.63
C ASP A 26 -36.13 7.61 -22.00
N GLU A 27 -36.24 8.08 -20.75
CA GLU A 27 -35.12 8.72 -20.07
C GLU A 27 -34.17 7.61 -19.61
N ASP A 28 -32.89 7.76 -19.92
CA ASP A 28 -31.87 6.82 -19.51
C ASP A 28 -31.68 6.84 -17.99
N THR A 29 -31.74 5.66 -17.38
CA THR A 29 -31.61 5.46 -15.92
C THR A 29 -30.56 4.41 -15.55
N THR A 30 -29.85 3.86 -16.54
CA THR A 30 -28.84 2.83 -16.30
C THR A 30 -27.51 3.48 -15.98
N ALA A 31 -26.84 3.04 -14.92
CA ALA A 31 -25.49 3.53 -14.59
C ALA A 31 -24.41 2.80 -15.40
N PRO A 32 -23.30 3.47 -15.75
CA PRO A 32 -22.22 2.83 -16.47
C PRO A 32 -21.57 1.68 -15.69
N SER A 33 -21.15 0.64 -16.41
CA SER A 33 -20.29 -0.42 -15.88
C SER A 33 -18.83 0.02 -15.93
N LEU A 34 -18.20 0.19 -14.76
CA LEU A 34 -16.79 0.53 -14.59
C LEU A 34 -15.98 -0.68 -14.11
N SER A 35 -14.89 -1.00 -14.79
CA SER A 35 -13.99 -2.12 -14.46
C SER A 35 -12.53 -1.67 -14.41
N LEU A 36 -11.79 -2.17 -13.41
CA LEU A 36 -10.36 -1.87 -13.21
C LEU A 36 -9.50 -3.04 -13.68
N THR A 37 -8.59 -2.78 -14.61
CA THR A 37 -7.57 -3.76 -15.02
C THR A 37 -6.61 -4.00 -13.86
N GLY A 38 -6.18 -5.23 -13.61
CA GLY A 38 -5.28 -5.53 -12.48
C GLY A 38 -5.95 -5.49 -11.10
N GLY A 39 -7.27 -5.30 -11.04
CA GLY A 39 -8.06 -5.41 -9.81
C GLY A 39 -8.09 -4.14 -8.95
N THR A 40 -8.77 -4.29 -7.81
CA THR A 40 -9.03 -3.21 -6.83
C THR A 40 -7.96 -3.13 -5.73
N SER A 41 -7.01 -4.05 -5.69
CA SER A 41 -5.93 -4.06 -4.71
C SER A 41 -4.60 -4.40 -5.39
N ILE A 42 -3.60 -3.55 -5.20
CA ILE A 42 -2.25 -3.74 -5.72
C ILE A 42 -1.28 -3.62 -4.54
N THR A 43 -0.32 -4.53 -4.45
CA THR A 43 0.78 -4.46 -3.48
C THR A 43 2.05 -4.01 -4.18
N VAL A 44 2.75 -3.05 -3.57
CA VAL A 44 4.02 -2.50 -4.04
C VAL A 44 5.02 -2.55 -2.89
N SER A 45 6.18 -3.15 -3.09
CA SER A 45 7.23 -3.14 -2.07
C SER A 45 7.95 -1.78 -2.04
N LEU A 46 8.38 -1.36 -0.85
CA LEU A 46 9.20 -0.16 -0.67
C LEU A 46 10.50 -0.19 -1.52
N PRO A 47 11.15 0.97 -1.74
CA PRO A 47 12.50 0.99 -2.31
C PRO A 47 13.52 0.33 -1.37
N THR A 48 14.56 -0.29 -1.94
CA THR A 48 15.56 -1.04 -1.16
C THR A 48 16.63 -0.17 -0.50
N THR A 49 16.71 1.11 -0.84
CA THR A 49 17.71 2.07 -0.36
C THR A 49 17.07 3.32 0.25
N ALA A 50 17.78 3.95 1.19
CA ALA A 50 17.37 5.23 1.76
C ALA A 50 17.26 6.31 0.67
N GLY A 51 16.12 6.98 0.58
CA GLY A 51 15.88 8.00 -0.45
C GLY A 51 15.65 7.43 -1.86
N GLY A 52 15.53 6.10 -2.01
CA GLY A 52 15.11 5.49 -3.26
C GLY A 52 13.68 5.87 -3.66
N ALA A 53 13.33 5.61 -4.91
CA ALA A 53 12.00 5.87 -5.46
C ALA A 53 11.25 4.56 -5.75
N GLY A 54 10.08 4.40 -5.12
CA GLY A 54 9.11 3.37 -5.49
C GLY A 54 8.45 3.69 -6.82
N THR A 55 7.93 2.68 -7.51
CA THR A 55 7.27 2.83 -8.81
C THR A 55 5.96 2.07 -8.86
N TRP A 56 4.96 2.70 -9.47
CA TRP A 56 3.66 2.12 -9.76
C TRP A 56 3.11 2.86 -10.98
N SER A 57 2.48 2.11 -11.87
CA SER A 57 1.76 2.64 -13.02
C SER A 57 0.38 2.00 -13.01
N ASP A 58 -0.63 2.83 -13.27
CA ASP A 58 -2.02 2.37 -13.35
C ASP A 58 -2.16 1.29 -14.46
N PRO A 59 -2.59 0.06 -14.14
CA PRO A 59 -2.81 -0.98 -15.15
C PRO A 59 -3.96 -0.68 -16.12
N GLY A 60 -4.76 0.36 -15.86
CA GLY A 60 -5.87 0.81 -16.69
C GLY A 60 -7.25 0.48 -16.13
N PHE A 61 -8.27 0.92 -16.86
CA PHE A 61 -9.69 0.78 -16.55
C PHE A 61 -10.52 0.90 -17.83
N SER A 62 -11.77 0.44 -17.79
CA SER A 62 -12.75 0.58 -18.87
C SER A 62 -14.12 0.92 -18.32
N ALA A 63 -14.86 1.80 -19.02
CA ALA A 63 -16.24 2.13 -18.71
C ALA A 63 -17.14 1.94 -19.94
N LEU A 64 -18.23 1.19 -19.77
CA LEU A 64 -19.24 0.93 -20.79
C LEU A 64 -20.61 1.26 -20.24
N ASP A 65 -21.44 1.84 -21.10
CA ASP A 65 -22.82 2.16 -20.84
C ASP A 65 -23.71 1.57 -21.97
N ASP A 66 -24.96 1.23 -21.66
CA ASP A 66 -25.86 0.59 -22.62
C ASP A 66 -26.41 1.58 -23.68
N GLU A 67 -26.56 2.85 -23.35
CA GLU A 67 -27.00 3.90 -24.27
C GLU A 67 -25.84 4.72 -24.86
N ASP A 68 -24.84 5.05 -24.04
CA ASP A 68 -23.71 5.88 -24.44
C ASP A 68 -22.50 5.09 -25.00
N GLY A 69 -22.49 3.77 -24.84
CA GLY A 69 -21.43 2.90 -25.33
C GLY A 69 -20.13 3.05 -24.54
N ASN A 70 -18.99 3.16 -25.22
CA ASN A 70 -17.69 3.25 -24.53
C ASN A 70 -17.39 4.68 -24.08
N ILE A 71 -17.47 4.90 -22.77
CA ILE A 71 -17.22 6.18 -22.11
C ILE A 71 -15.93 6.16 -21.26
N THR A 72 -14.99 5.25 -21.54
CA THR A 72 -13.74 5.11 -20.80
C THR A 72 -12.93 6.41 -20.73
N SER A 73 -12.94 7.23 -21.79
CA SER A 73 -12.25 8.53 -21.81
C SER A 73 -12.88 9.58 -20.89
N SER A 74 -14.09 9.35 -20.40
CA SER A 74 -14.82 10.23 -19.47
C SER A 74 -14.56 9.90 -18.00
N VAL A 75 -13.81 8.83 -17.71
CA VAL A 75 -13.47 8.44 -16.34
C VAL A 75 -12.57 9.51 -15.72
N THR A 76 -12.97 9.98 -14.55
CA THR A 76 -12.18 10.88 -13.70
C THR A 76 -11.41 10.05 -12.69
N VAL A 77 -10.10 10.29 -12.60
CA VAL A 77 -9.21 9.61 -11.63
C VAL A 77 -8.76 10.61 -10.58
N THR A 78 -8.99 10.29 -9.31
CA THR A 78 -8.59 11.13 -8.17
C THR A 78 -7.75 10.34 -7.16
N GLY A 79 -6.98 11.04 -6.32
CA GLY A 79 -6.13 10.40 -5.29
C GLY A 79 -4.78 9.88 -5.79
N ALA A 80 -4.58 9.70 -7.11
CA ALA A 80 -3.34 9.18 -7.68
C ALA A 80 -2.08 9.98 -7.29
N SER A 81 -2.18 11.32 -7.20
CA SER A 81 -1.06 12.19 -6.78
C SER A 81 -0.72 12.10 -5.29
N ALA A 82 -1.61 11.55 -4.46
CA ALA A 82 -1.40 11.36 -3.03
C ALA A 82 -0.77 10.00 -2.69
N VAL A 83 -0.62 9.10 -3.67
CA VAL A 83 0.04 7.80 -3.49
C VAL A 83 1.53 8.02 -3.24
N ASN A 84 2.00 7.71 -2.03
CA ASN A 84 3.40 7.81 -1.66
C ASN A 84 4.07 6.42 -1.65
N LEU A 85 4.74 6.09 -2.74
CA LEU A 85 5.40 4.80 -2.93
C LEU A 85 6.71 4.64 -2.13
N ASN A 86 7.15 5.70 -1.45
CA ASN A 86 8.37 5.72 -0.64
C ASN A 86 8.08 5.53 0.85
N ARG A 87 6.81 5.30 1.22
CA ARG A 87 6.39 5.12 2.60
C ARG A 87 5.35 4.01 2.72
N LYS A 88 5.55 3.13 3.70
CA LYS A 88 4.62 2.05 4.03
C LYS A 88 3.25 2.64 4.33
N GLY A 89 2.21 2.08 3.74
CA GLY A 89 0.85 2.62 3.88
C GLY A 89 -0.13 2.06 2.86
N SER A 90 -1.39 2.43 3.03
CA SER A 90 -2.47 2.09 2.11
C SER A 90 -2.98 3.40 1.49
N TYR A 91 -2.96 3.47 0.17
CA TYR A 91 -3.31 4.66 -0.59
C TYR A 91 -4.46 4.36 -1.54
N THR A 92 -5.52 5.17 -1.50
CA THR A 92 -6.71 4.97 -2.34
C THR A 92 -6.66 5.86 -3.57
N VAL A 93 -6.92 5.26 -4.73
CA VAL A 93 -7.17 5.93 -6.01
C VAL A 93 -8.61 5.66 -6.41
N SER A 94 -9.39 6.71 -6.67
CA SER A 94 -10.81 6.59 -6.96
C SER A 94 -11.08 6.89 -8.44
N TYR A 95 -11.87 6.03 -9.07
CA TYR A 95 -12.26 6.11 -10.48
C TYR A 95 -13.76 6.32 -10.54
N SER A 96 -14.20 7.44 -11.11
CA SER A 96 -15.62 7.74 -11.26
C SER A 96 -15.96 8.10 -12.69
N VAL A 97 -17.17 7.76 -13.12
CA VAL A 97 -17.68 8.10 -14.44
C VAL A 97 -19.18 8.37 -14.36
N SER A 98 -19.63 9.33 -15.16
CA SER A 98 -21.04 9.61 -15.38
C SER A 98 -21.35 9.51 -16.88
N ASP A 99 -22.51 8.97 -17.20
CA ASP A 99 -23.09 9.03 -18.54
C ASP A 99 -23.66 10.44 -18.84
N LYS A 100 -24.27 10.60 -20.02
CA LYS A 100 -24.90 11.87 -20.43
C LYS A 100 -26.22 12.17 -19.70
N ALA A 101 -26.91 11.17 -19.19
CA ALA A 101 -28.15 11.32 -18.43
C ALA A 101 -27.92 11.68 -16.95
N GLY A 102 -26.69 11.50 -16.47
CA GLY A 102 -26.24 11.82 -15.13
C GLY A 102 -26.21 10.62 -14.18
N ASN A 103 -26.44 9.39 -14.66
CA ASN A 103 -26.19 8.21 -13.82
C ASN A 103 -24.67 8.02 -13.67
N SER A 104 -24.24 7.41 -12.57
CA SER A 104 -22.81 7.38 -12.21
C SER A 104 -22.41 6.13 -11.46
N THR A 105 -21.15 5.75 -11.65
CA THR A 105 -20.50 4.63 -10.96
C THR A 105 -19.12 5.06 -10.47
N SER A 106 -18.71 4.56 -9.30
CA SER A 106 -17.38 4.75 -8.74
C SER A 106 -16.79 3.43 -8.25
N VAL A 107 -15.50 3.23 -8.48
CA VAL A 107 -14.73 2.08 -7.99
C VAL A 107 -13.38 2.59 -7.46
N ASP A 108 -12.97 2.06 -6.31
CA ASP A 108 -11.68 2.39 -5.70
C ASP A 108 -10.63 1.30 -5.96
N ARG A 109 -9.39 1.74 -6.16
CA ARG A 109 -8.19 0.91 -6.08
C ARG A 109 -7.37 1.27 -4.86
N VAL A 110 -6.98 0.27 -4.09
CA VAL A 110 -6.09 0.38 -2.95
C VAL A 110 -4.68 -0.03 -3.35
N ILE A 111 -3.72 0.87 -3.20
CA ILE A 111 -2.29 0.62 -3.37
C ILE A 111 -1.68 0.41 -1.99
N ASN A 112 -1.29 -0.82 -1.68
CA ASN A 112 -0.65 -1.20 -0.43
C ASN A 112 0.86 -1.17 -0.61
N VAL A 113 1.51 -0.14 -0.06
CA VAL A 113 2.96 -0.04 -0.01
C VAL A 113 3.45 -0.79 1.22
N VAL A 114 4.26 -1.82 1.03
CA VAL A 114 4.65 -2.77 2.09
C VAL A 114 6.16 -2.84 2.27
N ASN A 115 6.58 -3.27 3.46
CA ASN A 115 7.90 -3.80 3.70
C ASN A 115 7.81 -5.33 3.65
N ASP A 116 8.54 -6.00 2.77
CA ASP A 116 8.40 -7.45 2.64
C ASP A 116 8.87 -8.17 3.91
N ALA A 117 9.88 -7.61 4.60
CA ALA A 117 10.36 -8.12 5.89
C ALA A 117 9.41 -7.86 7.08
N GLU A 118 8.19 -7.36 6.86
CA GLU A 118 7.17 -7.19 7.92
C GLU A 118 6.91 -8.50 8.66
N VAL A 119 7.08 -9.62 7.96
CA VAL A 119 6.96 -10.97 8.51
C VAL A 119 7.92 -11.28 9.67
N PHE A 120 9.00 -10.51 9.81
CA PHE A 120 9.97 -10.65 10.89
C PHE A 120 9.72 -9.69 12.06
N ALA A 121 8.77 -8.76 11.93
CA ALA A 121 8.42 -7.84 13.01
C ALA A 121 7.72 -8.58 14.17
N GLY A 122 7.99 -8.15 15.41
CA GLY A 122 7.37 -8.71 16.59
C GLY A 122 8.35 -8.99 17.73
N SER A 123 7.83 -9.66 18.76
CA SER A 123 8.57 -10.01 19.97
C SER A 123 9.06 -11.46 19.89
N TYR A 124 10.34 -11.67 20.17
CA TYR A 124 11.00 -12.96 20.19
C TYR A 124 11.35 -13.29 21.64
N ALA A 125 10.64 -14.23 22.26
CA ALA A 125 10.77 -14.51 23.69
C ALA A 125 11.93 -15.46 24.04
N THR A 126 12.44 -16.22 23.05
CA THR A 126 13.40 -17.32 23.26
C THR A 126 14.58 -17.22 22.29
N CYS A 127 15.28 -16.08 22.31
CA CYS A 127 16.51 -15.92 21.56
C CYS A 127 17.68 -16.58 22.28
N THR A 128 18.60 -17.18 21.53
CA THR A 128 19.82 -17.79 22.07
C THR A 128 21.04 -17.13 21.43
N ASP A 129 22.00 -16.68 22.25
CA ASP A 129 23.33 -16.31 21.79
C ASP A 129 24.27 -17.50 22.04
N SER A 130 24.87 -18.03 20.98
CA SER A 130 25.84 -19.13 21.03
C SER A 130 27.29 -18.64 20.96
N SER A 131 27.54 -17.36 21.23
CA SER A 131 28.87 -16.76 21.35
C SER A 131 29.74 -17.55 22.33
N THR A 132 30.96 -17.85 21.92
CA THR A 132 31.94 -18.61 22.72
C THR A 132 32.87 -17.73 23.55
N THR A 133 32.78 -16.41 23.40
CA THR A 133 33.73 -15.43 23.94
C THR A 133 33.20 -14.65 25.15
N PHE A 134 31.89 -14.71 25.43
CA PHE A 134 31.28 -14.14 26.64
C PHE A 134 30.47 -15.18 27.42
N ALA A 135 30.08 -14.81 28.66
CA ALA A 135 29.16 -15.62 29.45
C ALA A 135 27.88 -15.88 28.65
N LEU A 136 27.65 -17.15 28.33
CA LEU A 136 26.55 -17.61 27.51
C LEU A 136 25.21 -17.18 28.13
N VAL A 137 24.49 -16.28 27.46
CA VAL A 137 23.12 -15.94 27.86
C VAL A 137 22.17 -16.88 27.12
N ALA A 138 21.89 -18.01 27.76
CA ALA A 138 20.82 -18.89 27.32
C ALA A 138 19.47 -18.21 27.59
N ASN A 139 18.73 -17.95 26.51
CA ASN A 139 17.35 -17.45 26.51
C ASN A 139 17.20 -15.99 26.95
N PHE A 140 17.16 -15.08 25.98
CA PHE A 140 16.77 -13.68 26.18
C PHE A 140 15.61 -13.30 25.26
N ALA A 141 14.93 -12.20 25.60
CA ALA A 141 13.90 -11.63 24.76
C ALA A 141 14.48 -10.54 23.85
N ALA A 142 14.12 -10.54 22.56
CA ALA A 142 14.42 -9.48 21.61
C ALA A 142 13.15 -8.99 20.93
N SER A 143 13.21 -7.84 20.27
CA SER A 143 12.10 -7.36 19.45
C SER A 143 12.60 -6.81 18.12
N CYS A 144 11.83 -7.08 17.06
CA CYS A 144 12.10 -6.64 15.70
C CYS A 144 11.01 -5.67 15.23
N SER A 145 11.41 -4.61 14.52
CA SER A 145 10.49 -3.70 13.82
C SER A 145 11.04 -3.37 12.43
N THR A 146 10.18 -3.14 11.45
CA THR A 146 10.59 -2.80 10.08
C THR A 146 10.69 -1.29 9.85
N SER A 147 11.47 -0.91 8.84
CA SER A 147 11.46 0.46 8.33
C SER A 147 10.17 0.76 7.56
N ASP A 148 9.67 1.99 7.72
CA ASP A 148 8.55 2.51 6.93
C ASP A 148 8.98 3.04 5.56
N THR A 149 10.28 3.16 5.27
CA THR A 149 10.78 3.81 4.05
C THR A 149 11.81 2.99 3.27
N ILE A 150 12.38 1.94 3.88
CA ILE A 150 13.39 1.08 3.26
C ILE A 150 12.91 -0.36 3.35
N ASN A 151 12.65 -0.98 2.21
CA ASN A 151 12.23 -2.37 2.15
C ASN A 151 13.26 -3.28 2.80
N ASN A 152 12.84 -4.34 3.46
CA ASN A 152 13.68 -5.35 4.08
C ASN A 152 14.67 -4.88 5.16
N LEU A 153 14.59 -3.62 5.61
CA LEU A 153 15.39 -3.14 6.72
C LEU A 153 14.64 -3.41 8.04
N VAL A 154 15.24 -4.23 8.89
CA VAL A 154 14.72 -4.61 10.21
C VAL A 154 15.61 -4.03 11.29
N LYS A 155 15.01 -3.34 12.24
CA LYS A 155 15.62 -2.89 13.49
C LYS A 155 15.43 -3.98 14.54
N VAL A 156 16.49 -4.36 15.24
CA VAL A 156 16.45 -5.33 16.35
C VAL A 156 16.89 -4.67 17.64
N VAL A 157 16.11 -4.86 18.70
CA VAL A 157 16.37 -4.39 20.06
C VAL A 157 16.72 -5.57 20.96
N ASN A 158 17.65 -5.33 21.89
CA ASN A 158 18.21 -6.34 22.79
C ASN A 158 18.89 -7.51 22.08
N PHE A 159 19.57 -7.24 20.97
CA PHE A 159 20.39 -8.24 20.27
C PHE A 159 21.48 -8.78 21.19
N GLY A 160 21.58 -10.11 21.31
CA GLY A 160 22.56 -10.78 22.20
C GLY A 160 22.37 -10.50 23.70
N ALA A 161 21.20 -10.01 24.13
CA ALA A 161 20.93 -9.59 25.51
C ALA A 161 21.77 -8.39 26.02
N PHE A 162 22.43 -7.64 25.13
CA PHE A 162 23.34 -6.56 25.51
C PHE A 162 22.64 -5.22 25.81
N ASP A 163 21.39 -5.04 25.35
CA ASP A 163 20.67 -3.78 25.51
C ASP A 163 19.16 -3.96 25.62
N SER A 164 18.71 -4.27 26.83
CA SER A 164 17.28 -4.37 27.14
C SER A 164 16.55 -3.02 27.09
N THR A 165 17.28 -1.90 26.98
CA THR A 165 16.70 -0.55 26.92
C THR A 165 16.40 -0.09 25.49
N GLY A 166 17.02 -0.71 24.49
CA GLY A 166 16.87 -0.36 23.07
C GLY A 166 17.54 0.97 22.69
N THR A 167 18.49 1.43 23.51
CA THR A 167 19.34 2.61 23.25
C THR A 167 20.27 2.39 22.06
N TYR A 168 20.74 1.16 21.87
CA TYR A 168 21.71 0.71 20.87
C TYR A 168 21.13 -0.46 20.04
N PRO A 169 20.10 -0.19 19.22
CA PRO A 169 19.54 -1.19 18.33
C PRO A 169 20.48 -1.48 17.16
N ILE A 170 20.39 -2.67 16.60
CA ILE A 170 21.05 -3.00 15.33
C ILE A 170 20.06 -2.92 14.17
N TYR A 171 20.61 -2.74 12.97
CA TYR A 171 19.83 -2.75 11.73
C TYR A 171 20.37 -3.81 10.79
N ILE A 172 19.46 -4.68 10.35
CA ILE A 172 19.73 -5.84 9.52
C ILE A 172 18.95 -5.69 8.22
N LYS A 173 19.63 -5.95 7.11
CA LYS A 173 19.04 -6.00 5.78
C LYS A 173 18.80 -7.45 5.37
N PHE A 174 17.56 -7.76 5.00
CA PHE A 174 17.20 -9.05 4.44
C PHE A 174 17.17 -8.97 2.91
N ASP A 175 17.68 -9.99 2.23
CA ASP A 175 17.60 -10.08 0.76
C ASP A 175 16.33 -10.80 0.29
N GLY A 176 15.54 -11.31 1.24
CA GLY A 176 14.25 -11.94 1.02
C GLY A 176 13.69 -12.52 2.31
N VAL A 177 12.47 -13.03 2.23
CA VAL A 177 11.72 -13.61 3.38
C VAL A 177 11.64 -15.13 3.34
N ALA A 178 12.13 -15.75 2.28
CA ALA A 178 12.14 -17.20 2.14
C ALA A 178 13.28 -17.81 2.95
N ALA A 179 13.11 -19.04 3.41
CA ALA A 179 14.20 -19.78 4.04
C ALA A 179 15.41 -19.86 3.09
N GLY A 180 16.61 -19.59 3.63
CA GLY A 180 17.84 -19.49 2.86
C GLY A 180 18.12 -18.11 2.24
N SER A 181 17.20 -17.15 2.33
CA SER A 181 17.50 -15.76 1.95
C SER A 181 18.65 -15.21 2.81
N ALA A 182 19.57 -14.49 2.17
CA ALA A 182 20.72 -13.91 2.84
C ALA A 182 20.32 -12.76 3.78
N ILE A 183 21.06 -12.65 4.86
CA ILE A 183 20.92 -11.60 5.86
C ILE A 183 22.26 -10.87 5.97
N THR A 184 22.23 -9.56 5.80
CA THR A 184 23.40 -8.69 5.90
C THR A 184 23.23 -7.73 7.08
N LEU A 185 24.22 -7.71 7.98
CA LEU A 185 24.35 -6.70 9.02
C LEU A 185 24.92 -5.42 8.41
N ASN A 186 24.33 -4.27 8.73
CA ASN A 186 24.90 -3.00 8.26
C ASN A 186 26.31 -2.82 8.84
N THR A 187 27.29 -2.65 7.95
CA THR A 187 28.72 -2.78 8.22
C THR A 187 29.34 -1.57 8.94
N ASN A 188 28.59 -0.50 9.17
CA ASN A 188 29.09 0.72 9.80
C ASN A 188 29.02 0.63 11.33
N ASN A 189 30.04 0.03 11.95
CA ASN A 189 30.35 0.11 13.38
C ASN A 189 29.11 0.23 14.29
N GLN A 190 28.19 -0.75 14.23
CA GLN A 190 26.99 -0.67 15.04
C GLN A 190 27.33 -0.95 16.50
N PHE A 191 27.00 0.01 17.35
CA PHE A 191 27.09 -0.12 18.81
C PHE A 191 25.95 -1.01 19.31
N VAL A 192 26.24 -1.87 20.28
CA VAL A 192 25.27 -2.71 21.00
C VAL A 192 25.63 -2.75 22.46
N GLY A 193 24.68 -2.44 23.32
CA GLY A 193 24.92 -2.44 24.77
C GLY A 193 25.72 -1.25 25.29
N ALA A 194 25.92 -1.23 26.59
CA ALA A 194 26.69 -0.19 27.27
C ALA A 194 28.21 -0.43 27.12
N VAL A 195 29.01 0.62 27.35
CA VAL A 195 30.49 0.63 27.25
C VAL A 195 31.19 -0.57 27.92
N ALA A 196 30.56 -1.19 28.92
CA ALA A 196 31.13 -2.31 29.68
C ALA A 196 30.81 -3.72 29.12
N GLN A 197 29.99 -3.88 28.08
CA GLN A 197 29.54 -5.21 27.62
C GLN A 197 29.99 -5.51 26.18
N VAL A 198 29.58 -4.70 25.22
CA VAL A 198 30.06 -4.71 23.82
C VAL A 198 30.01 -3.27 23.37
N THR A 199 30.94 -2.83 22.54
CA THR A 199 30.86 -1.49 21.95
C THR A 199 30.67 -1.54 20.45
N GLN A 200 30.99 -2.66 19.79
CA GLN A 200 30.84 -2.73 18.36
C GLN A 200 30.64 -4.16 17.83
N ILE A 201 29.73 -4.30 16.86
CA ILE A 201 29.60 -5.49 16.01
C ILE A 201 30.26 -5.23 14.66
N TYR A 202 31.02 -6.21 14.17
CA TYR A 202 31.56 -6.25 12.81
C TYR A 202 30.87 -7.36 12.01
N PRO A 203 30.60 -7.10 10.72
CA PRO A 203 30.15 -8.16 9.82
C PRO A 203 31.26 -9.20 9.68
N THR A 204 31.05 -10.40 10.21
CA THR A 204 31.84 -11.57 9.86
C THR A 204 30.88 -12.75 9.81
N GLY A 205 30.68 -13.24 8.59
CA GLY A 205 29.61 -14.18 8.29
C GLY A 205 28.36 -13.48 7.74
N THR A 206 27.70 -14.21 6.84
CA THR A 206 26.37 -13.90 6.29
C THR A 206 25.34 -14.68 7.09
N GLY A 207 24.26 -14.05 7.54
CA GLY A 207 23.14 -14.77 8.16
C GLY A 207 22.20 -15.36 7.11
N VAL A 208 21.29 -16.22 7.55
CA VAL A 208 20.22 -16.77 6.69
C VAL A 208 18.89 -16.75 7.41
N VAL A 209 17.82 -16.55 6.66
CA VAL A 209 16.47 -16.83 7.14
C VAL A 209 16.35 -18.34 7.35
N SER A 210 16.12 -18.78 8.59
CA SER A 210 16.07 -20.22 8.94
C SER A 210 14.66 -20.79 8.99
N GLY A 211 13.62 -19.95 8.98
CA GLY A 211 12.21 -20.37 8.92
C GLY A 211 11.31 -19.32 8.27
N THR A 212 10.05 -19.66 8.02
CA THR A 212 9.05 -18.71 7.50
C THR A 212 8.22 -18.14 8.64
N ALA A 213 8.35 -16.82 8.88
CA ALA A 213 7.36 -15.90 9.45
C ALA A 213 6.38 -16.42 10.53
N PRO A 214 6.43 -15.95 11.80
CA PRO A 214 7.48 -15.19 12.46
C PRO A 214 8.23 -16.14 13.42
N THR A 215 8.94 -17.14 12.90
CA THR A 215 9.42 -18.23 13.77
C THR A 215 10.91 -18.16 14.09
N SER A 216 11.78 -17.84 13.14
CA SER A 216 13.23 -17.76 13.39
C SER A 216 14.03 -17.21 12.22
N PHE A 217 15.18 -16.62 12.52
CA PHE A 217 16.28 -16.35 11.60
C PHE A 217 17.59 -16.50 12.35
N ASP A 218 18.67 -16.84 11.64
CA ASP A 218 19.99 -17.03 12.24
C ASP A 218 20.98 -16.01 11.70
N ILE A 219 21.75 -15.41 12.61
CA ILE A 219 22.73 -14.39 12.29
C ILE A 219 24.08 -14.83 12.86
N THR A 220 25.09 -14.81 12.00
CA THR A 220 26.49 -14.97 12.42
C THR A 220 27.15 -13.59 12.43
N TYR A 221 27.88 -13.26 13.48
CA TYR A 221 28.56 -11.98 13.67
C TYR A 221 29.83 -12.11 14.52
N GLN A 222 30.69 -11.10 14.47
CA GLN A 222 31.77 -10.90 15.45
C GLN A 222 31.56 -9.55 16.14
N TRP A 223 32.17 -9.42 17.31
CA TRP A 223 32.11 -8.22 18.12
C TRP A 223 33.48 -7.87 18.71
N THR A 224 33.64 -6.63 19.13
CA THR A 224 34.76 -6.16 19.99
C THR A 224 34.19 -5.43 21.21
N ASP A 225 34.88 -5.53 22.35
CA ASP A 225 34.57 -4.73 23.54
C ASP A 225 35.11 -3.29 23.42
N GLY A 226 35.83 -2.99 22.34
CA GLY A 226 36.42 -1.67 22.10
C GLY A 226 37.72 -1.43 22.87
N THR A 227 38.25 -2.46 23.55
CA THR A 227 39.54 -2.43 24.23
C THR A 227 40.66 -3.13 23.45
N ALA A 228 40.32 -3.90 22.42
CA ALA A 228 41.28 -4.47 21.49
C ALA A 228 41.81 -3.41 20.51
N THR A 229 43.10 -3.09 20.61
CA THR A 229 43.87 -2.39 19.57
C THR A 229 44.48 -3.42 18.63
N ASP A 230 43.72 -3.90 17.63
CA ASP A 230 44.28 -4.59 16.45
C ASP A 230 43.92 -3.80 15.19
#